data_AF-A0A3Q4I403-F1
#
_entry.id   AF-A0A3Q4I403-F1
#
_cell.length_a   1.000
_cell.length_b   1.000
_cell.length_c   1.000
_cell.angle_alpha   90.00
_cell.angle_beta   90.00
_cell.angle_gamma   90.00
#
_symmetry.space_group_name_H-M   'P 1'
#
loop_
_entity.id
_entity.type
_entity.pdbx_description
1 polymer ?
#
loop_
_entity_poly.entity_id
_entity_poly.type
_entity_poly.pdbx_seq_one_letter_code
_entity_poly.pdbx_strand_id
1 'polypeptide(L)'
;MAVEIISPDWEFDRFDDGSQKIHTEVQLKNYRKFLEEYTSQLKGIEEALDESIGDVWDFTLDPIALKLLPYEQSSLLELIKTDNKVLNKVITVYAALCSEVKKLKYEAETKFYNGLLYYGEGVSETSVVEGESQIQMGRFISFLQELSCFVSRCYEVVVSIVHQLAALYNSNKYEP
;
A
#
# COMPACT_ATOMS: atom_id res chain seq x y z
N MET A 1 -13.46 -49.66 -81.18
CA MET A 1 -13.99 -50.15 -79.89
C MET A 1 -12.82 -50.28 -78.93
N ALA A 2 -13.04 -49.87 -77.68
CA ALA A 2 -12.21 -50.06 -76.49
C ALA A 2 -10.78 -49.46 -76.52
N VAL A 3 -10.68 -48.17 -76.17
CA VAL A 3 -9.55 -47.69 -75.38
C VAL A 3 -9.84 -48.15 -73.96
N GLU A 4 -9.21 -49.23 -73.53
CA GLU A 4 -9.28 -49.66 -72.14
C GLU A 4 -8.53 -48.65 -71.27
N ILE A 5 -9.31 -48.01 -70.43
CA ILE A 5 -8.89 -47.15 -69.33
C ILE A 5 -8.17 -48.04 -68.34
N ILE A 6 -6.87 -47.84 -68.16
CA ILE A 6 -6.12 -48.43 -67.05
C ILE A 6 -6.65 -47.75 -65.78
N SER A 7 -7.45 -48.49 -65.03
CA SER A 7 -8.02 -48.10 -63.74
C SER A 7 -6.92 -47.81 -62.70
N PRO A 8 -7.19 -46.91 -61.74
CA PRO A 8 -6.33 -46.70 -60.58
C PRO A 8 -6.47 -47.88 -59.60
N ASP A 9 -5.78 -47.80 -58.47
CA ASP A 9 -5.98 -48.61 -57.26
C ASP A 9 -5.04 -49.80 -57.05
N TRP A 10 -3.78 -49.46 -56.85
CA TRP A 10 -2.99 -50.15 -55.83
C TRP A 10 -2.60 -49.15 -54.72
N GLU A 11 -3.56 -48.67 -53.93
CA GLU A 11 -3.24 -48.21 -52.57
C GLU A 11 -3.30 -49.41 -51.63
N PHE A 12 -2.21 -49.61 -50.88
CA PHE A 12 -2.16 -50.61 -49.82
C PHE A 12 -3.20 -50.22 -48.76
N ASP A 13 -4.18 -51.09 -48.51
CA ASP A 13 -5.20 -50.84 -47.49
C ASP A 13 -4.46 -50.62 -46.14
N ARG A 14 -4.65 -49.45 -45.53
CA ARG A 14 -4.00 -49.17 -44.24
C ARG A 14 -4.66 -50.11 -43.24
N PHE A 15 -3.91 -51.10 -42.79
CA PHE A 15 -4.34 -51.99 -41.72
C PHE A 15 -4.53 -51.17 -40.42
N ASP A 16 -5.74 -50.65 -40.22
CA ASP A 16 -6.17 -49.97 -39.01
C ASP A 16 -6.94 -50.98 -38.14
N ASP A 17 -6.20 -51.73 -37.34
CA ASP A 17 -6.71 -52.72 -36.39
C ASP A 17 -7.41 -52.09 -35.17
N GLY A 18 -7.62 -50.76 -35.16
CA GLY A 18 -8.17 -50.03 -34.01
C GLY A 18 -7.27 -50.05 -32.76
N SER A 19 -6.21 -50.85 -32.76
CA SER A 19 -5.24 -51.03 -31.67
C SER A 19 -4.55 -49.73 -31.31
N GLN A 20 -4.21 -48.88 -32.29
CA GLN A 20 -3.62 -47.55 -32.04
C GLN A 20 -4.54 -46.64 -31.23
N LYS A 21 -5.85 -46.67 -31.52
CA LYS A 21 -6.85 -45.89 -30.78
C LYS A 21 -7.01 -46.41 -29.36
N ILE A 22 -7.07 -47.74 -29.19
CA ILE A 22 -7.16 -48.40 -27.89
C ILE A 22 -5.90 -48.11 -27.04
N HIS A 23 -4.71 -48.20 -27.63
CA HIS A 23 -3.45 -47.87 -26.95
C HIS A 23 -3.41 -46.41 -26.53
N THR A 24 -3.87 -45.49 -27.37
CA THR A 24 -3.93 -44.06 -27.04
C THR A 24 -4.88 -43.78 -25.88
N GLU A 25 -6.07 -44.39 -25.88
CA GLU A 25 -7.03 -44.26 -24.79
C GLU A 25 -6.51 -44.82 -23.46
N VAL A 26 -5.78 -45.95 -23.50
CA VAL A 26 -5.14 -46.52 -22.31
C VAL A 26 -4.04 -45.60 -21.78
N GLN A 27 -3.21 -45.02 -22.65
CA GLN A 27 -2.17 -44.06 -22.23
C GLN A 27 -2.77 -42.79 -21.63
N LEU A 28 -3.84 -42.24 -22.22
CA LEU A 28 -4.54 -41.07 -21.66
C LEU A 28 -5.13 -41.34 -20.28
N LYS A 29 -5.69 -42.54 -20.06
CA LYS A 29 -6.17 -42.95 -18.74
C LYS A 29 -5.05 -43.05 -17.72
N ASN A 30 -3.90 -43.61 -18.10
CA ASN A 30 -2.74 -43.69 -17.23
C ASN A 30 -2.19 -42.30 -16.86
N TYR A 31 -2.09 -41.39 -17.82
CA TYR A 31 -1.67 -40.00 -17.58
C TYR A 31 -2.64 -39.24 -16.68
N ARG A 32 -3.96 -39.41 -16.88
CA ARG A 32 -4.97 -38.79 -16.00
C ARG A 32 -4.79 -39.28 -14.56
N LYS A 33 -4.64 -40.59 -14.37
CA LYS A 33 -4.45 -41.18 -13.04
C LYS A 33 -3.17 -40.66 -12.37
N PHE A 34 -2.08 -40.55 -13.13
CA PHE A 34 -0.83 -39.98 -12.64
C PHE A 34 -1.00 -38.52 -12.20
N LEU A 35 -1.68 -37.68 -12.99
CA LEU A 35 -1.93 -36.28 -12.63
C LEU A 35 -2.81 -36.17 -11.38
N GLU A 36 -3.84 -36.98 -11.26
CA GLU A 36 -4.70 -37.02 -10.06
C GLU A 36 -3.91 -37.43 -8.81
N GLU A 37 -3.08 -38.47 -8.90
CA GLU A 37 -2.19 -38.90 -7.81
C GLU A 37 -1.18 -37.80 -7.44
N TYR A 38 -0.59 -37.13 -8.43
CA TYR A 38 0.39 -36.05 -8.21
C TYR A 38 -0.25 -34.80 -7.60
N THR A 39 -1.44 -34.39 -8.06
CA THR A 39 -2.19 -33.28 -7.46
C THR A 39 -2.58 -33.61 -6.02
N SER A 40 -2.98 -34.86 -5.73
CA SER A 40 -3.26 -35.29 -4.35
C SER A 40 -2.02 -35.23 -3.46
N GLN A 41 -0.85 -35.56 -3.99
CA GLN A 41 0.41 -35.45 -3.25
C GLN A 41 0.77 -33.98 -2.97
N LEU A 42 0.63 -33.08 -3.96
CA LEU A 42 0.85 -31.65 -3.76
C LEU A 42 -0.06 -31.08 -2.67
N LYS A 43 -1.35 -31.46 -2.70
CA LYS A 43 -2.31 -31.02 -1.69
C LYS A 43 -1.95 -31.53 -0.29
N GLY A 44 -1.46 -32.78 -0.18
CA GLY A 44 -0.97 -33.31 1.09
C GLY A 44 0.26 -32.58 1.62
N ILE A 45 1.16 -32.11 0.74
CA ILE A 45 2.30 -31.27 1.12
C ILE A 45 1.82 -29.90 1.59
N GLU A 46 0.88 -29.28 0.86
CA GLU A 46 0.28 -27.99 1.22
C GLU A 46 -0.40 -28.05 2.59
N GLU A 47 -1.25 -29.06 2.83
CA GLU A 47 -1.93 -29.28 4.11
C GLU A 47 -0.94 -29.54 5.26
N ALA A 48 0.12 -30.31 5.02
CA ALA A 48 1.16 -30.56 6.03
C ALA A 48 2.02 -29.32 6.32
N LEU A 49 2.16 -28.42 5.36
CA LEU A 49 2.90 -27.17 5.51
C LEU A 49 2.04 -26.09 6.19
N ASP A 50 0.73 -26.08 5.96
CA ASP A 50 -0.23 -25.13 6.56
C ASP A 50 -0.25 -25.23 8.09
N GLU A 51 -0.17 -26.45 8.65
CA GLU A 51 -0.02 -26.64 10.11
C GLU A 51 1.34 -26.17 10.66
N SER A 52 2.39 -26.13 9.83
CA SER A 52 3.74 -25.71 10.23
C SER A 52 4.00 -24.22 10.02
N ILE A 53 3.25 -23.56 9.15
CA ILE A 53 3.44 -22.15 8.75
C ILE A 53 2.30 -21.25 9.30
N GLY A 54 1.17 -21.84 9.68
CA GLY A 54 -0.07 -21.12 9.94
C GLY A 54 -0.15 -20.28 11.22
N ASP A 55 0.82 -20.30 12.14
CA ASP A 55 0.65 -19.53 13.38
C ASP A 55 1.90 -19.01 14.09
N VAL A 56 3.11 -19.11 13.51
CA VAL A 56 4.32 -18.69 14.25
C VAL A 56 5.36 -17.94 13.40
N TRP A 57 5.34 -16.60 13.49
CA TRP A 57 6.51 -15.71 13.45
C TRP A 57 7.47 -15.92 12.27
N ASP A 58 7.21 -15.28 11.13
CA ASP A 58 8.31 -15.00 10.20
C ASP A 58 9.17 -13.87 10.77
N PHE A 59 10.19 -14.23 11.55
CA PHE A 59 11.18 -13.30 12.11
C PHE A 59 11.90 -12.46 11.04
N THR A 60 11.89 -12.89 9.77
CA THR A 60 12.45 -12.14 8.65
C THR A 60 11.48 -11.11 8.07
N LEU A 61 10.16 -11.27 8.29
CA LEU A 61 9.14 -10.32 7.84
C LEU A 61 8.64 -9.37 8.93
N ASP A 62 8.72 -9.75 10.22
CA ASP A 62 8.35 -8.89 11.35
C ASP A 62 9.50 -8.74 12.38
N PRO A 63 10.57 -7.98 12.06
CA PRO A 63 11.53 -7.60 13.09
C PRO A 63 10.81 -6.76 14.16
N ILE A 64 10.87 -7.19 15.43
CA ILE A 64 10.51 -6.35 16.56
C ILE A 64 11.45 -5.14 16.56
N ALA A 65 10.98 -4.04 15.98
CA ALA A 65 11.72 -2.80 15.92
C ALA A 65 11.73 -2.16 17.33
N LEU A 66 12.73 -2.50 18.13
CA LEU A 66 12.99 -1.82 19.40
C LEU A 66 13.54 -0.42 19.11
N LYS A 67 12.65 0.58 19.16
CA LYS A 67 13.01 1.99 19.00
C LYS A 67 13.66 2.51 20.29
N LEU A 68 14.96 2.30 20.42
CA LEU A 68 15.80 2.72 21.55
C LEU A 68 16.14 4.23 21.54
N LEU A 69 15.18 5.08 21.16
CA LEU A 69 15.38 6.52 21.24
C LEU A 69 15.18 6.97 22.69
N PRO A 70 16.04 7.85 23.23
CA PRO A 70 15.80 8.44 24.53
C PRO A 70 14.45 9.16 24.50
N TYR A 71 13.54 8.74 25.38
CA TYR A 71 12.23 9.36 25.53
C TYR A 71 12.29 10.34 26.70
N GLU A 72 12.18 11.63 26.37
CA GLU A 72 12.17 12.70 27.36
C GLU A 72 10.89 12.60 28.22
N GLN A 73 11.06 12.37 29.53
CA GLN A 73 9.93 12.31 30.47
C GLN A 73 9.60 13.67 31.09
N SER A 74 10.51 14.65 31.00
CA SER A 74 10.26 16.00 31.50
C SER A 74 9.28 16.76 30.62
N SER A 75 8.40 17.54 31.26
CA SER A 75 7.48 18.41 30.55
C SER A 75 8.21 19.59 29.93
N LEU A 76 7.63 20.18 28.88
CA LEU A 76 8.22 21.33 28.20
C LEU A 76 8.47 22.51 29.15
N LEU A 77 7.59 22.72 30.14
CA LEU A 77 7.75 23.80 31.13
C LEU A 77 8.88 23.55 32.11
N GLU A 78 9.17 22.29 32.44
CA GLU A 78 10.31 21.92 33.29
C GLU A 78 11.64 22.13 32.55
N LEU A 79 11.68 21.78 31.26
CA LEU A 79 12.85 21.99 30.40
C LEU A 79 13.21 23.48 30.22
N ILE A 80 12.21 24.38 30.24
CA ILE A 80 12.38 25.81 30.00
C ILE A 80 12.67 26.60 31.29
N LYS A 81 12.64 25.95 32.45
CA LYS A 81 12.71 26.65 33.74
C LYS A 81 14.12 27.23 33.99
N THR A 82 14.26 28.53 33.80
CA THR A 82 15.44 29.32 34.19
C THR A 82 15.10 30.38 35.23
N ASP A 83 16.10 31.05 35.81
CA ASP A 83 15.89 32.17 36.75
C ASP A 83 15.30 33.41 36.07
N ASN A 84 15.46 33.55 34.74
CA ASN A 84 14.92 34.65 33.98
C ASN A 84 13.47 34.39 33.57
N LYS A 85 12.52 34.96 34.32
CA LYS A 85 11.08 34.81 34.08
C LYS A 85 10.62 35.34 32.71
N VAL A 86 11.28 36.37 32.18
CA VAL A 86 10.93 36.93 30.86
C VAL A 86 11.36 35.96 29.76
N LEU A 87 12.60 35.46 29.87
CA LEU A 87 13.12 34.46 28.94
C LEU A 87 12.26 33.19 28.94
N ASN A 88 11.85 32.69 30.12
CA ASN A 88 10.98 31.52 30.21
C ASN A 88 9.67 31.71 29.42
N LYS A 89 9.03 32.88 29.51
CA LYS A 89 7.81 33.18 28.75
C LYS A 89 8.05 33.15 27.25
N VAL A 90 9.12 33.82 26.79
CA VAL A 90 9.49 33.87 25.37
C VAL A 90 9.75 32.46 24.84
N ILE A 91 10.63 31.70 25.51
CA ILE A 91 10.97 30.33 25.09
C ILE A 91 9.74 29.42 25.12
N THR A 92 8.83 29.57 26.09
CA THR A 92 7.58 28.79 26.15
C THR A 92 6.74 28.97 24.88
N VAL A 93 6.59 30.22 24.41
CA VAL A 93 5.83 30.51 23.18
C VAL A 93 6.50 29.86 21.97
N TYR A 94 7.81 30.01 21.81
CA TYR A 94 8.54 29.41 20.68
C TYR A 94 8.53 27.87 20.72
N ALA A 95 8.70 27.29 21.89
CA ALA A 95 8.68 25.84 22.04
C ALA A 95 7.28 25.26 21.77
N ALA A 96 6.21 25.96 22.15
CA ALA A 96 4.85 25.60 21.80
C ALA A 96 4.63 25.66 20.27
N LEU A 97 5.09 26.72 19.60
CA LEU A 97 5.02 26.83 18.13
C LEU A 97 5.81 25.72 17.42
N CYS A 98 7.03 25.43 17.87
CA CYS A 98 7.83 24.33 17.34
C CYS A 98 7.15 22.97 17.51
N SER A 99 6.49 22.75 18.65
CA SER A 99 5.74 21.52 18.92
C SER A 99 4.53 21.39 18.00
N GLU A 100 3.81 22.50 17.77
CA GLU A 100 2.67 22.55 16.85
C GLU A 100 3.08 22.27 15.40
N VAL A 101 4.21 22.83 14.94
CA VAL A 101 4.76 22.52 13.60
C VAL A 101 5.09 21.05 13.46
N LYS A 102 5.74 20.45 14.47
CA LYS A 102 6.05 19.00 14.46
C LYS A 102 4.78 18.15 14.41
N LYS A 103 3.75 18.52 15.17
CA LYS A 103 2.45 17.85 15.16
C LYS A 103 1.77 17.94 13.80
N LEU A 104 1.73 19.14 13.20
CA LEU A 104 1.14 19.35 11.87
C LEU A 104 1.89 18.57 10.78
N LYS A 105 3.23 18.53 10.84
CA LYS A 105 4.04 17.72 9.93
C LYS A 105 3.68 16.24 10.03
N TYR A 106 3.62 15.71 11.25
CA TYR A 106 3.26 14.31 11.48
C TYR A 106 1.84 13.99 10.98
N GLU A 107 0.88 14.89 11.22
CA GLU A 107 -0.49 14.77 10.73
C GLU A 107 -0.55 14.76 9.19
N ALA A 108 0.23 15.61 8.52
CA ALA A 108 0.35 15.62 7.06
C ALA A 108 0.87 14.30 6.50
N GLU A 109 1.98 13.81 7.04
CA GLU A 109 2.67 12.60 6.59
C GLU A 109 1.81 11.34 6.78
N THR A 110 1.10 11.24 7.90
CA THR A 110 0.34 10.04 8.25
C THR A 110 -1.06 10.01 7.64
N LYS A 111 -1.73 11.17 7.55
CA LYS A 111 -3.14 11.24 7.17
C LYS A 111 -3.37 11.66 5.73
N PHE A 112 -2.66 12.68 5.26
CA PHE A 112 -3.01 13.36 4.01
C PHE A 112 -2.17 12.93 2.81
N TYR A 113 -0.87 12.63 2.99
CA TYR A 113 0.02 12.32 1.86
C TYR A 113 -0.42 11.08 1.08
N ASN A 114 -0.70 9.97 1.77
CA ASN A 114 -1.15 8.75 1.11
C ASN A 114 -2.51 8.95 0.41
N GLY A 115 -3.45 9.64 1.08
CA GLY A 115 -4.77 9.90 0.52
C GLY A 115 -4.72 10.73 -0.75
N LEU A 116 -3.81 11.71 -0.84
CA LEU A 116 -3.59 12.52 -2.04
C LEU A 116 -2.82 11.77 -3.13
N LEU A 117 -1.83 10.96 -2.74
CA LEU A 117 -0.98 10.22 -3.69
C LEU A 117 -1.75 9.13 -4.44
N TYR A 118 -2.64 8.42 -3.74
CA TYR A 118 -3.40 7.30 -4.30
C TYR A 118 -4.80 7.70 -4.81
N TYR A 119 -5.14 8.99 -4.79
CA TYR A 119 -6.46 9.41 -5.26
C TYR A 119 -6.62 9.19 -6.77
N GLY A 120 -7.58 8.35 -7.15
CA GLY A 120 -7.82 7.99 -8.55
C GLY A 120 -6.96 6.83 -9.06
N GLU A 121 -6.01 6.34 -8.27
CA GLU A 121 -5.23 5.14 -8.60
C GLU A 121 -6.10 3.87 -8.52
N GLY A 122 -5.89 2.92 -9.44
CA GLY A 122 -6.59 1.63 -9.46
C GLY A 122 -7.91 1.58 -10.24
N VAL A 123 -8.30 2.67 -10.93
CA VAL A 123 -9.48 2.66 -11.82
C VAL A 123 -9.06 2.15 -13.21
N SER A 124 -9.55 0.97 -13.60
CA SER A 124 -9.34 0.44 -14.95
C SER A 124 -10.16 1.24 -15.97
N GLU A 125 -9.52 1.83 -16.98
CA GLU A 125 -10.18 2.63 -18.04
C GLU A 125 -11.27 1.87 -18.81
N THR A 126 -11.21 0.53 -18.80
CA THR A 126 -12.04 -0.33 -19.64
C THR A 126 -13.48 -0.58 -19.14
N SER A 127 -13.87 -0.12 -17.94
CA SER A 127 -15.23 -0.37 -17.43
C SER A 127 -15.74 0.66 -16.41
N VAL A 128 -15.45 1.95 -16.60
CA VAL A 128 -16.02 2.98 -15.71
C VAL A 128 -17.50 3.13 -16.03
N VAL A 129 -18.36 2.56 -15.18
CA VAL A 129 -19.81 2.74 -15.23
C VAL A 129 -20.12 4.23 -15.02
N GLU A 130 -21.04 4.78 -15.82
CA GLU A 130 -21.50 6.16 -15.67
C GLU A 130 -21.98 6.40 -14.22
N GLY A 131 -21.38 7.37 -13.52
CA GLY A 131 -21.70 7.67 -12.11
C GLY A 131 -20.65 7.25 -11.08
N GLU A 132 -19.77 6.28 -11.38
CA GLU A 132 -18.74 5.79 -10.44
C GLU A 132 -17.77 6.91 -10.00
N SER A 133 -17.33 7.76 -10.94
CA SER A 133 -16.44 8.89 -10.64
C SER A 133 -17.06 9.90 -9.67
N GLN A 134 -18.37 10.14 -9.78
CA GLN A 134 -19.12 11.04 -8.91
C GLN A 134 -19.27 10.45 -7.51
N ILE A 135 -19.46 9.13 -7.40
CA ILE A 135 -19.49 8.42 -6.11
C ILE A 135 -18.11 8.44 -5.45
N GLN A 136 -17.04 8.20 -6.20
CA GLN A 136 -15.67 8.27 -5.69
C GLN A 136 -15.32 9.66 -5.18
N MET A 137 -15.66 10.71 -5.94
CA MET A 137 -15.54 12.11 -5.49
C MET A 137 -16.38 12.39 -4.25
N GLY A 138 -17.63 11.91 -4.23
CA GLY A 138 -18.53 12.04 -3.08
C GLY A 138 -18.00 11.40 -1.80
N ARG A 139 -17.28 10.27 -1.91
CA ARG A 139 -16.60 9.64 -0.76
C ARG A 139 -15.35 10.40 -0.32
N PHE A 140 -14.68 11.07 -1.26
CA PHE A 140 -13.45 11.83 -0.98
C PHE A 140 -13.69 13.24 -0.45
N ILE A 141 -14.93 13.75 -0.54
CA ILE A 141 -15.25 15.13 -0.13
C ILE A 141 -14.95 15.41 1.34
N SER A 142 -15.23 14.47 2.24
CA SER A 142 -14.94 14.61 3.67
C SER A 142 -13.44 14.73 3.94
N PHE A 143 -12.63 13.95 3.21
CA PHE A 143 -11.17 14.05 3.27
C PHE A 143 -10.69 15.42 2.80
N LEU A 144 -11.21 15.93 1.68
CA LEU A 144 -10.86 17.25 1.16
C LEU A 144 -11.28 18.39 2.10
N GLN A 145 -12.43 18.27 2.76
CA GLN A 145 -12.88 19.24 3.76
C GLN A 145 -11.93 19.27 4.95
N GLU A 146 -11.55 18.10 5.49
CA GLU A 146 -10.57 18.02 6.57
C GLU A 146 -9.21 18.57 6.16
N LEU A 147 -8.76 18.29 4.93
CA LEU A 147 -7.53 18.84 4.37
C LEU A 147 -7.59 20.37 4.27
N SER A 148 -8.72 20.94 3.84
CA SER A 148 -8.89 22.39 3.79
C SER A 148 -8.76 23.03 5.18
N CYS A 149 -9.39 22.43 6.21
CA CYS A 149 -9.24 22.88 7.59
C CYS A 149 -7.79 22.76 8.08
N PHE A 150 -7.11 21.67 7.73
CA PHE A 150 -5.71 21.44 8.06
C PHE A 150 -4.80 22.53 7.45
N VAL A 151 -4.99 22.86 6.17
CA VAL A 151 -4.23 23.92 5.48
C VAL A 151 -4.44 25.28 6.16
N SER A 152 -5.68 25.61 6.55
CA SER A 152 -5.96 26.84 7.30
C SER A 152 -5.20 26.89 8.62
N ARG A 153 -5.18 25.78 9.38
CA ARG A 153 -4.42 25.68 10.63
C ARG A 153 -2.90 25.82 10.40
N CYS A 154 -2.36 25.24 9.34
CA CYS A 154 -0.95 25.44 8.96
C CYS A 154 -0.64 26.92 8.69
N TYR A 155 -1.53 27.61 7.96
CA TYR A 155 -1.38 29.03 7.69
C TYR A 155 -1.37 29.86 8.98
N GLU A 156 -2.31 29.63 9.90
CA GLU A 156 -2.38 30.32 11.19
C GLU A 156 -1.11 30.15 12.04
N VAL A 157 -0.53 28.94 12.04
CA VAL A 157 0.73 28.67 12.76
C VAL A 157 1.90 29.41 12.12
N VAL A 158 1.99 29.44 10.78
CA VAL A 158 3.04 30.20 10.08
C VAL A 158 2.91 31.69 10.35
N VAL A 159 1.69 32.24 10.29
CA VAL A 159 1.42 33.65 10.64
C VAL A 159 1.85 33.93 12.09
N SER A 160 1.51 33.04 13.02
CA SER A 160 1.90 33.17 14.42
C SER A 160 3.41 33.17 14.60
N ILE A 161 4.15 32.30 13.90
CA ILE A 161 5.61 32.28 13.92
C ILE A 161 6.18 33.60 13.43
N VAL A 162 5.71 34.12 12.30
CA VAL A 162 6.16 35.39 11.74
C VAL A 162 5.87 36.54 12.71
N HIS A 163 4.69 36.59 13.32
CA HIS A 163 4.34 37.60 14.31
C HIS A 163 5.23 37.55 15.56
N GLN A 164 5.48 36.36 16.12
CA GLN A 164 6.34 36.23 17.30
C GLN A 164 7.78 36.64 16.99
N LEU A 165 8.32 36.26 15.82
CA LEU A 165 9.65 36.67 15.37
C LEU A 165 9.74 38.19 15.16
N ALA A 166 8.73 38.77 14.54
CA ALA A 166 8.65 40.23 14.34
C ALA A 166 8.58 40.99 15.67
N ALA A 167 7.85 40.46 16.66
CA ALA A 167 7.77 41.06 17.99
C ALA A 167 9.12 41.05 18.72
N LEU A 168 9.91 39.97 18.59
CA LEU A 168 11.28 39.95 19.10
C LEU A 168 12.16 40.98 18.40
N TYR A 169 12.09 41.08 17.07
CA TYR A 169 12.96 41.96 16.30
C TYR A 169 12.64 43.46 16.50
N ASN A 170 11.35 43.82 16.57
CA ASN A 170 10.91 45.21 16.68
C ASN A 170 11.02 45.77 18.11
N SER A 171 11.26 44.93 19.12
CA SER A 171 11.48 45.39 20.50
C SER A 171 12.72 46.28 20.68
N ASN A 172 13.62 46.31 19.69
CA ASN A 172 14.89 47.04 19.74
C ASN A 172 14.88 48.40 19.00
N LYS A 173 13.72 48.87 18.49
CA LYS A 173 13.62 50.14 17.73
C LYS A 173 13.03 51.32 18.54
N TYR A 174 12.74 51.13 19.82
CA TYR A 174 12.11 52.12 20.70
C TYR A 174 12.93 52.38 21.98
N GLU A 175 14.25 52.47 21.88
CA GLU A 175 15.06 53.15 22.91
C GLU A 175 15.32 54.60 22.44
N PRO A 176 14.81 55.64 23.13
CA PRO A 176 15.24 57.02 22.94
C PRO A 176 16.64 57.28 23.51
#